data_AF-A0A839SJV0-F1
#
_entry.id   AF-A0A839SJV0-F1
#
_cell.length_a   1.000
_cell.length_b   1.000
_cell.length_c   1.000
_cell.angle_alpha   90.00
_cell.angle_beta   90.00
_cell.angle_gamma   90.00
#
_symmetry.space_group_name_H-M   'P 1'
#
loop_
_entity.id
_entity.type
_entity.pdbx_description
1 polymer ?
#
loop_
_entity_poly.entity_id
_entity_poly.type
_entity_poly.pdbx_seq_one_letter_code
_entity_poly.pdbx_strand_id
1 'polypeptide(L)' 'MATEGSFTTATNIYVATASKLSFEQIRSVTNELLQILGYPDSYTGFTFHFIDDGHLIQANASVDHMLRISIGN' A
#
# COMPACT_ATOMS: atom_id res chain seq x y z
N MET A 1 11.09 26.40 6.94
CA MET A 1 11.42 25.05 7.46
C MET A 1 10.19 24.20 7.30
N ALA A 2 10.14 23.31 6.30
CA ALA A 2 9.04 22.36 6.19
C ALA A 2 9.25 21.30 7.27
N THR A 3 8.32 21.23 8.21
CA THR A 3 8.18 20.15 9.19
C THR A 3 8.19 18.83 8.42
N GLU A 4 8.97 17.85 8.88
CA GLU A 4 8.91 16.47 8.36
C GLU A 4 7.46 16.04 8.32
N GLY A 5 6.94 15.84 7.10
CA GLY A 5 5.53 15.58 6.86
C GLY A 5 5.13 14.25 7.47
N SER A 6 4.51 14.30 8.65
CA SER A 6 3.66 13.22 9.14
C SER A 6 2.68 12.83 8.04
N PHE A 7 2.63 11.53 7.69
CA PHE A 7 1.75 10.93 6.69
C PHE A 7 0.29 11.24 7.04
N THR A 8 -0.24 12.39 6.60
CA THR A 8 -1.44 12.97 7.23
C THR A 8 -2.74 12.49 6.60
N THR A 9 -2.71 11.85 5.42
CA THR A 9 -3.87 11.16 4.82
C THR A 9 -3.41 10.14 3.78
N ALA A 10 -3.01 8.93 4.20
CA ALA A 10 -2.86 7.81 3.28
C ALA A 10 -4.25 7.26 2.93
N THR A 11 -4.55 7.11 1.64
CA THR A 11 -5.82 6.52 1.20
C THR A 11 -5.75 5.01 1.41
N ASN A 12 -6.71 4.47 2.15
CA ASN A 12 -6.83 3.04 2.39
C ASN A 12 -7.49 2.35 1.20
N ILE A 13 -6.82 1.34 0.65
CA ILE A 13 -7.32 0.50 -0.43
C ILE A 13 -7.40 -0.92 0.08
N TYR A 14 -8.58 -1.52 0.04
CA TYR A 14 -8.79 -2.89 0.48
C TYR A 14 -8.79 -3.82 -0.75
N VAL A 15 -7.92 -4.82 -0.73
CA VAL A 15 -7.75 -5.79 -1.80
C VAL A 15 -8.12 -7.17 -1.26
N ALA A 16 -9.25 -7.70 -1.71
CA ALA A 16 -9.63 -9.07 -1.42
C ALA A 16 -8.90 -10.02 -2.37
N THR A 17 -8.19 -11.01 -1.82
CA THR A 17 -7.47 -12.00 -2.62
C THR A 17 -8.15 -13.36 -2.50
N ALA A 18 -8.28 -14.09 -3.60
CA ALA A 18 -8.89 -15.42 -3.61
C ALA A 18 -8.00 -16.50 -2.97
N SER A 19 -6.72 -16.19 -2.76
CA SER A 19 -5.73 -17.09 -2.20
C SER A 19 -4.63 -16.30 -1.49
N LYS A 20 -3.87 -17.01 -0.66
CA LYS A 20 -2.64 -16.53 -0.05
C LYS A 20 -1.65 -16.06 -1.08
N LEU A 21 -1.32 -14.77 -1.05
CA LEU A 21 -0.30 -14.17 -1.90
C LEU A 21 1.05 -14.25 -1.21
N SER A 22 2.08 -14.62 -1.97
CA SER A 22 3.46 -14.45 -1.53
C SER A 22 3.85 -12.97 -1.46
N PHE A 23 4.93 -12.66 -0.74
CA PHE A 23 5.42 -11.30 -0.61
C PHE A 23 5.76 -10.65 -1.97
N GLU A 24 6.35 -11.43 -2.89
CA GLU A 24 6.64 -10.97 -4.25
C GLU A 24 5.37 -10.71 -5.07
N GLN A 25 4.33 -11.55 -4.88
CA GLN A 25 3.03 -11.31 -5.53
C GLN A 25 2.35 -10.05 -5.00
N ILE A 26 2.39 -9.82 -3.69
CA ILE A 26 1.85 -8.59 -3.08
C ILE A 26 2.57 -7.36 -3.61
N ARG A 27 3.90 -7.42 -3.73
CA ARG A 27 4.70 -6.36 -4.34
C ARG A 27 4.31 -6.11 -5.80
N SER A 28 4.17 -7.17 -6.61
CA SER A 28 3.76 -7.04 -8.02
C SER A 28 2.40 -6.37 -8.14
N VAL A 29 1.39 -6.89 -7.43
CA VAL A 29 0.02 -6.37 -7.46
C VAL A 29 -0.03 -4.94 -6.96
N THR A 30 0.69 -4.61 -5.89
CA THR A 30 0.74 -3.23 -5.38
C THR A 30 1.31 -2.28 -6.42
N ASN A 31 2.39 -2.67 -7.12
CA ASN A 31 2.98 -1.85 -8.19
C ASN A 31 2.01 -1.68 -9.37
N GLU A 32 1.31 -2.74 -9.78
CA GLU A 32 0.30 -2.67 -10.84
C GLU A 32 -0.85 -1.73 -10.45
N LEU A 33 -1.35 -1.82 -9.20
CA LEU A 33 -2.39 -0.92 -8.69
C LEU A 33 -1.93 0.53 -8.68
N LEU A 34 -0.68 0.79 -8.29
CA LEU A 34 -0.10 2.14 -8.30
C LEU A 34 0.01 2.72 -9.71
N GLN A 35 0.33 1.89 -10.72
CA GLN A 35 0.35 2.33 -12.12
C GLN A 35 -1.04 2.71 -12.63
N ILE A 36 -2.08 2.01 -12.18
CA ILE A 36 -3.47 2.27 -12.56
C ILE A 36 -4.00 3.54 -11.88
N LEU A 37 -3.76 3.66 -10.57
CA LEU A 37 -4.27 4.77 -9.76
C LEU A 37 -3.53 6.08 -10.05
N GLY A 38 -2.26 5.99 -10.43
CA GLY A 38 -1.34 7.12 -10.43
C GLY A 38 -1.07 7.61 -9.00
N TYR A 39 -0.14 8.55 -8.86
CA TYR A 39 0.03 9.33 -7.64
C TYR A 39 -0.61 10.69 -7.85
N PRO A 40 -1.80 10.96 -7.30
CA PRO A 40 -2.37 12.30 -7.40
C PRO A 40 -1.56 13.23 -6.49
N ASP A 41 -1.23 14.42 -6.99
CA ASP A 41 -0.34 15.39 -6.32
C ASP A 41 -0.77 15.78 -4.89
N SER A 42 -2.03 15.49 -4.52
CA SER A 42 -2.62 15.74 -3.21
C SER A 42 -2.39 14.63 -2.16
N TYR A 43 -1.86 13.46 -2.54
CA TYR A 43 -1.69 12.33 -1.60
C TYR A 43 -0.24 12.14 -1.22
N THR A 44 0.00 11.85 0.06
CA THR A 44 1.33 11.49 0.56
C THR A 44 1.67 10.01 0.34
N GLY A 45 0.67 9.19 -0.05
CA GLY A 45 0.83 7.77 -0.31
C GLY A 45 -0.50 6.99 -0.27
N PHE A 46 -0.38 5.67 -0.45
CA PHE A 46 -1.45 4.68 -0.37
C PHE A 46 -1.12 3.60 0.65
N THR A 47 -2.14 3.12 1.36
CA THR A 47 -2.04 1.92 2.19
C THR A 47 -2.97 0.86 1.61
N PHE A 48 -2.38 -0.19 1.06
CA PHE A 48 -3.09 -1.36 0.55
C PHE A 48 -3.21 -2.42 1.63
N HIS A 49 -4.42 -2.89 1.88
CA HIS A 49 -4.76 -3.92 2.84
C HIS A 49 -5.16 -5.18 2.08
N PHE A 50 -4.28 -6.17 2.05
CA PHE A 50 -4.54 -7.49 1.49
C PHE A 50 -5.08 -8.39 2.60
N ILE A 51 -6.32 -8.85 2.43
CA ILE A 51 -6.99 -9.71 3.41
C ILE A 51 -6.87 -11.16 2.94
N ASP A 52 -6.08 -11.96 3.66
CA ASP A 52 -5.80 -13.36 3.35
C ASP A 52 -6.09 -14.25 4.56
N ASP A 53 -7.16 -15.05 4.50
CA ASP A 53 -7.52 -16.07 5.50
C ASP A 53 -7.35 -15.60 6.96
N GLY A 54 -7.91 -14.42 7.27
CA GLY A 54 -7.85 -13.80 8.60
C GLY A 54 -6.57 -13.01 8.91
N HIS A 55 -5.57 -13.00 8.03
CA HIS A 55 -4.36 -12.19 8.15
C HIS A 55 -4.49 -10.91 7.32
N LEU A 56 -4.11 -9.78 7.90
CA LEU A 56 -4.06 -8.49 7.23
C LEU A 56 -2.61 -8.19 6.82
N ILE A 57 -2.33 -8.19 5.52
CA ILE A 57 -1.03 -7.76 5.01
C ILE A 57 -1.18 -6.33 4.49
N GLN A 58 -0.35 -5.44 5.01
CA GLN A 58 -0.36 -4.02 4.66
C GLN A 58 0.82 -3.69 3.75
N ALA A 59 0.56 -3.12 2.59
CA ALA A 59 1.58 -2.54 1.72
C ALA A 59 1.40 -1.03 1.68
N ASN A 60 2.41 -0.30 2.15
CA ASN A 60 2.43 1.16 2.17
C ASN A 60 3.31 1.65 1.03
N ALA A 61 2.74 2.47 0.16
CA ALA A 61 3.42 3.09 -0.95
C ALA A 61 3.41 4.61 -0.78
N SER A 62 4.57 5.24 -0.68
CA SER A 62 4.69 6.69 -0.52
C SER A 62 5.10 7.38 -1.82
N VAL A 63 4.92 8.70 -1.87
CA VAL A 63 5.29 9.57 -3.02
C VAL A 63 6.76 9.53 -3.39
N ASP A 64 7.63 9.13 -2.47
CA ASP A 64 9.06 8.86 -2.73
C ASP A 64 9.30 7.50 -3.41
N HIS A 65 8.24 6.81 -3.82
CA HIS A 65 8.25 5.48 -4.42
C HIS A 65 8.82 4.38 -3.52
N MET A 66 8.91 4.63 -2.20
CA MET A 66 9.21 3.57 -1.25
C MET A 66 7.97 2.70 -1.04
N LEU A 67 8.11 1.41 -1.33
CA LEU A 67 7.15 0.37 -0.98
C LEU A 67 7.61 -0.34 0.29
N ARG A 68 6.81 -0.29 1.35
CA ARG A 68 7.02 -1.01 2.61
C ARG A 68 5.87 -1.97 2.85
N ILE A 69 6.18 -3.26 2.94
CA ILE A 69 5.17 -4.30 3.20
C ILE A 69 5.37 -4.82 4.62
N SER A 70 4.30 -4.85 5.40
CA SER A 70 4.24 -5.31 6.79
C SER A 70 3.06 -6.26 6.97
N ILE A 71 3.24 -7.29 7.80
CA ILE A 71 2.15 -8.22 8.16
C ILE A 71 1.59 -7.75 9.51
N GLY A 72 0.30 -7.41 9.54
CA GLY A 72 -0.42 -7.08 10.76
C GLY A 72 -0.94 -8.35 11.43
N ASN A 73 -0.73 -8.45 12.75
CA ASN A 73 -1.35 -9.44 13.63
C ASN A 73 -2.59 -8.86 14.31
#